data_AF-A0A068SQX8-F1
#
_entry.id   AF-A0A068SQX8-F1
#
_cell.length_a   1.000
_cell.length_b   1.000
_cell.length_c   1.000
_cell.angle_alpha   90.00
_cell.angle_beta   90.00
_cell.angle_gamma   90.00
#
_symmetry.space_group_name_H-M   'P 1'
#
loop_
_entity.id
_entity.type
_entity.pdbx_description
1 polymer ?
#
loop_
_entity_poly.entity_id
_entity_poly.type
_entity_poly.pdbx_seq_one_letter_code
_entity_poly.pdbx_strand_id
1 'polypeptide(L)'
;MTKRDFIYVALLIALATGPIIDAFTGGSDAMGFTLNDAGQLIATIVLCVWWEMEDAKLRGGTAATLTQTATVFLAPLGLLIYFFQSRKPIAATIAFVAFIGGALLAIIGGAFLGEWLVAA
;
A
#
# COMPACT_ATOMS: atom_id res chain seq x y z
N MET A 1 -0.53 -18.45 7.14
CA MET A 1 -0.37 -17.11 6.52
C MET A 1 0.14 -17.31 5.11
N THR A 2 -0.55 -16.84 4.08
CA THR A 2 -0.07 -17.01 2.69
C THR A 2 0.99 -15.97 2.36
N LYS A 3 1.78 -16.20 1.29
CA LYS A 3 2.78 -15.23 0.81
C LYS A 3 2.15 -13.88 0.49
N ARG A 4 0.96 -13.89 -0.13
CA ARG A 4 0.15 -12.70 -0.41
C ARG A 4 -0.18 -11.94 0.88
N ASP A 5 -0.64 -12.64 1.92
CA ASP A 5 -1.00 -11.99 3.19
C ASP A 5 0.23 -11.37 3.87
N PHE A 6 1.38 -12.03 3.78
CA PHE A 6 2.66 -11.48 4.25
C PHE A 6 3.06 -10.20 3.53
N ILE A 7 2.96 -10.17 2.21
CA ILE A 7 3.25 -8.95 1.43
C ILE A 7 2.31 -7.82 1.82
N TYR A 8 1.02 -8.12 2.06
CA TYR A 8 0.07 -7.11 2.51
C TYR A 8 0.44 -6.56 3.89
N VAL A 9 0.78 -7.44 4.85
CA VAL A 9 1.24 -6.99 6.17
C VAL A 9 2.52 -6.15 6.06
N ALA A 10 3.47 -6.53 5.21
CA ALA A 10 4.67 -5.74 4.96
C ALA A 10 4.34 -4.36 4.38
N LEU A 11 3.36 -4.28 3.46
CA LEU A 11 2.84 -3.02 2.93
C LEU A 11 2.25 -2.15 4.05
N LEU A 12 1.42 -2.72 4.92
CA LEU A 12 0.83 -1.98 6.04
C LEU A 12 1.91 -1.45 6.99
N ILE A 13 2.91 -2.25 7.31
CA ILE A 13 4.04 -1.83 8.15
C ILE A 13 4.77 -0.67 7.49
N ALA A 14 5.14 -0.79 6.21
CA ALA A 14 5.83 0.27 5.47
C ALA A 14 5.04 1.59 5.49
N LEU A 15 3.75 1.52 5.13
CA LEU A 15 2.84 2.67 5.13
C LEU A 15 2.68 3.32 6.50
N ALA A 16 2.76 2.54 7.59
CA ALA A 16 2.73 3.08 8.94
C ALA A 16 4.08 3.72 9.34
N THR A 17 5.22 3.16 8.92
CA THR A 17 6.54 3.72 9.27
C THR A 17 6.83 5.07 8.64
N GLY A 18 6.27 5.38 7.46
CA GLY A 18 6.48 6.66 6.79
C GLY A 18 6.13 7.85 7.69
N PRO A 19 4.85 7.99 8.11
CA PRO A 19 4.42 9.04 9.02
C PRO A 19 5.12 9.03 10.38
N ILE A 20 5.51 7.85 10.89
CA ILE A 20 6.30 7.76 12.13
C ILE A 20 7.65 8.45 11.95
N ILE A 21 8.37 8.15 10.85
CA ILE A 21 9.67 8.76 10.56
C ILE A 21 9.51 10.28 10.42
N ASP A 22 8.49 10.74 9.69
CA ASP A 22 8.25 12.17 9.48
C ASP A 22 8.03 12.92 10.80
N ALA A 23 7.35 12.30 11.76
CA ALA A 23 7.16 12.87 13.10
C ALA A 23 8.49 13.13 13.82
N PHE A 24 9.49 12.25 13.67
CA PHE A 24 10.81 12.42 14.29
C PHE A 24 11.74 13.37 13.54
N THR A 25 11.58 13.52 12.21
CA THR A 25 12.56 14.25 11.38
C THR A 25 12.24 15.72 11.16
N GLY A 26 11.15 16.26 11.71
CA GLY A 26 10.92 17.71 11.72
C GLY A 26 9.50 18.19 11.42
N GLY A 27 8.49 17.31 11.47
CA GLY A 27 7.09 17.71 11.50
C GLY A 27 6.55 18.33 10.21
N SER A 28 5.24 18.57 10.21
CA SER A 28 4.39 19.04 9.10
C SER A 28 4.83 20.31 8.35
N ASP A 29 5.91 20.96 8.77
CA ASP A 29 6.48 22.19 8.18
C ASP A 29 7.66 21.94 7.22
N ALA A 30 8.10 20.68 7.06
CA ALA A 30 9.04 20.31 6.00
C ALA A 30 8.34 20.40 4.63
N MET A 31 8.28 21.61 4.06
CA MET A 31 7.78 21.82 2.69
C MET A 31 8.76 21.19 1.69
N GLY A 32 8.52 19.94 1.31
CA GLY A 32 9.26 19.30 0.23
C GLY A 32 9.13 17.78 0.20
N PHE A 33 9.41 17.20 -0.95
CA PHE A 33 9.52 15.76 -1.13
C PHE A 33 10.82 15.27 -0.47
N THR A 34 10.71 14.47 0.58
CA THR A 34 11.83 13.95 1.36
C THR A 34 12.34 12.62 0.82
N LEU A 35 13.52 12.17 1.31
CA LEU A 35 14.00 10.81 1.02
C LEU A 35 13.07 9.73 1.62
N ASN A 36 12.39 10.04 2.73
CA ASN A 36 11.39 9.15 3.31
C ASN A 36 10.20 8.98 2.34
N ASP A 37 9.68 10.08 1.79
CA ASP A 37 8.59 10.04 0.80
C ASP A 37 8.97 9.20 -0.43
N ALA A 38 10.20 9.38 -0.93
CA ALA A 38 10.71 8.60 -2.06
C ALA A 38 10.80 7.10 -1.72
N GLY A 39 11.33 6.77 -0.55
CA GLY A 39 11.46 5.40 -0.07
C GLY A 39 10.10 4.74 0.11
N GLN A 40 9.14 5.44 0.71
CA GLN A 40 7.78 4.97 0.94
C GLN A 40 7.00 4.78 -0.36
N LEU A 41 7.17 5.68 -1.33
CA LEU A 41 6.59 5.55 -2.65
C LEU A 41 7.10 4.29 -3.36
N ILE A 42 8.43 4.10 -3.40
CA ILE A 42 9.05 2.93 -4.04
C ILE A 42 8.61 1.64 -3.35
N ALA A 43 8.66 1.60 -2.01
CA ALA A 43 8.24 0.44 -1.23
C ALA A 43 6.77 0.09 -1.50
N THR A 44 5.88 1.09 -1.52
CA THR A 44 4.45 0.93 -1.81
C THR A 44 4.24 0.33 -3.20
N ILE A 45 4.88 0.88 -4.23
CA ILE A 45 4.76 0.38 -5.61
C ILE A 45 5.22 -1.08 -5.69
N VAL A 46 6.43 -1.38 -5.18
CA VAL A 46 7.00 -2.73 -5.24
C VAL A 46 6.11 -3.73 -4.52
N LEU A 47 5.63 -3.39 -3.32
CA LEU A 47 4.79 -4.29 -2.53
C LEU A 47 3.40 -4.48 -3.16
N CYS A 48 2.79 -3.44 -3.74
CA CYS A 48 1.53 -3.57 -4.46
C CYS A 48 1.66 -4.46 -5.70
N VAL A 49 2.68 -4.23 -6.54
CA VAL A 49 2.93 -5.06 -7.73
C VAL A 49 3.22 -6.51 -7.33
N TRP A 50 4.05 -6.72 -6.30
CA TRP A 50 4.36 -8.05 -5.81
C TRP A 50 3.12 -8.76 -5.24
N TRP A 51 2.28 -8.02 -4.52
CA TRP A 51 1.01 -8.54 -4.00
C TRP A 51 0.09 -9.00 -5.13
N GLU A 52 -0.08 -8.19 -6.19
CA GLU A 52 -0.88 -8.57 -7.37
C GLU A 52 -0.39 -9.85 -8.02
N MET A 53 0.93 -10.00 -8.16
CA MET A 53 1.54 -11.20 -8.73
C MET A 53 1.21 -12.45 -7.92
N GLU A 54 1.29 -12.38 -6.59
CA GLU A 54 1.00 -13.51 -5.73
C GLU A 54 -0.50 -13.80 -5.61
N ASP A 55 -1.37 -12.78 -5.60
CA ASP A 55 -2.83 -12.99 -5.65
C ASP A 55 -3.28 -13.60 -6.99
N ALA A 56 -2.65 -13.22 -8.10
CA ALA A 56 -2.96 -13.78 -9.41
C ALA A 56 -2.64 -15.29 -9.48
N LYS A 57 -1.47 -15.68 -8.96
CA LYS A 57 -1.07 -17.10 -8.87
C LYS A 57 -2.08 -17.92 -8.06
N LEU A 58 -2.56 -17.40 -6.94
CA LEU A 58 -3.57 -18.06 -6.11
C LEU A 58 -4.92 -18.22 -6.83
N ARG A 59 -5.21 -17.37 -7.82
CA ARG A 59 -6.42 -17.41 -8.63
C ARG A 59 -6.25 -18.22 -9.93
N GLY A 60 -5.11 -18.88 -10.11
CA GLY A 60 -4.81 -19.68 -11.31
C GLY A 60 -4.53 -18.84 -12.55
N GLY A 61 -4.21 -17.56 -12.40
CA GLY A 61 -3.92 -16.64 -13.51
C GLY A 61 -2.55 -15.98 -13.39
N THR A 62 -2.21 -15.17 -14.39
CA THR A 62 -1.07 -14.25 -14.34
C THR A 62 -1.57 -12.83 -14.07
N ALA A 63 -0.80 -12.04 -13.33
CA ALA A 63 -1.08 -10.61 -13.21
C ALA A 63 -0.90 -9.97 -14.59
N ALA A 64 -1.89 -9.20 -15.05
CA ALA A 64 -1.85 -8.60 -16.38
C ALA A 64 -0.81 -7.47 -16.41
N THR A 65 0.00 -7.40 -17.47
CA THR A 65 1.01 -6.33 -17.64
C THR A 65 0.39 -4.93 -17.54
N LEU A 66 -0.86 -4.77 -17.98
CA LEU A 66 -1.60 -3.51 -17.87
C LEU A 66 -1.89 -3.11 -16.42
N THR A 67 -2.27 -4.05 -15.55
CA THR A 67 -2.55 -3.74 -14.14
C THR A 67 -1.28 -3.36 -13.41
N GLN A 68 -0.21 -4.12 -13.65
CA GLN A 68 1.10 -3.84 -13.06
C GLN A 68 1.64 -2.48 -13.51
N THR A 69 1.54 -2.17 -14.80
CA THR A 69 1.96 -0.87 -15.34
C THR A 69 1.14 0.27 -14.73
N ALA A 70 -0.19 0.12 -14.66
CA ALA A 70 -1.05 1.09 -14.01
C ALA A 70 -0.72 1.24 -12.51
N THR A 71 -0.36 0.17 -11.82
CA THR A 71 0.01 0.19 -10.39
C THR A 71 1.33 0.90 -10.14
N VAL A 72 2.27 0.83 -11.09
CA VAL A 72 3.53 1.58 -11.03
C VAL A 72 3.29 3.09 -11.12
N PHE A 73 2.42 3.54 -12.03
CA PHE A 73 2.14 4.98 -12.19
C PHE A 73 1.15 5.51 -11.16
N LEU A 74 0.17 4.69 -10.77
CA LEU A 74 -0.89 5.04 -9.84
C LEU A 74 -1.41 3.77 -9.15
N ALA A 75 -0.75 3.38 -8.05
CA ALA A 75 -1.04 2.15 -7.31
C ALA A 75 -2.54 1.91 -7.03
N PRO A 76 -3.33 2.91 -6.56
CA PRO A 76 -4.76 2.71 -6.33
C PRO A 76 -5.54 2.37 -7.59
N LEU A 77 -5.20 2.98 -8.72
CA LEU A 77 -5.90 2.75 -10.00
C LEU A 77 -5.55 1.39 -10.59
N GLY A 78 -4.27 1.01 -10.59
CA GLY A 78 -3.87 -0.29 -11.10
C GLY A 78 -4.44 -1.45 -10.27
N LEU A 79 -4.44 -1.32 -8.94
CA LEU A 79 -5.12 -2.25 -8.04
C LEU A 79 -6.62 -2.33 -8.33
N LEU A 80 -7.30 -1.20 -8.52
CA LEU A 80 -8.72 -1.17 -8.86
C LEU A 80 -9.01 -1.98 -10.14
N ILE A 81 -8.24 -1.72 -11.20
CA ILE A 81 -8.36 -2.46 -12.47
C ILE A 81 -8.12 -3.95 -12.22
N TYR A 82 -7.08 -4.31 -11.48
CA TYR A 82 -6.76 -5.69 -11.13
C TYR A 82 -7.91 -6.40 -10.41
N PHE A 83 -8.50 -5.78 -9.38
CA PHE A 83 -9.60 -6.37 -8.62
C PHE A 83 -10.80 -6.66 -9.51
N PHE A 84 -11.16 -5.74 -10.41
CA PHE A 84 -12.29 -5.91 -11.33
C PHE A 84 -12.02 -6.89 -12.46
N GLN A 85 -10.75 -7.12 -12.84
CA GLN A 85 -10.38 -8.15 -13.82
C GLN A 85 -10.37 -9.56 -13.21
N SER A 86 -10.02 -9.69 -11.93
CA SER A 86 -9.75 -10.97 -11.28
C SER A 86 -10.93 -11.53 -10.46
N ARG A 87 -11.99 -10.76 -10.27
CA ARG A 87 -13.13 -11.09 -9.39
C ARG A 87 -14.45 -10.62 -10.00
N LYS A 88 -15.57 -11.20 -9.52
CA LYS A 88 -16.90 -10.66 -9.78
C LYS A 88 -17.04 -9.25 -9.20
N PRO A 89 -17.84 -8.34 -9.79
CA PRO A 89 -17.87 -6.92 -9.43
C PRO A 89 -18.04 -6.63 -7.94
N ILE A 90 -19.00 -7.27 -7.27
CA ILE A 90 -19.23 -7.06 -5.83
C ILE A 90 -18.02 -7.49 -4.98
N ALA A 91 -17.46 -8.66 -5.28
CA ALA A 91 -16.28 -9.17 -4.59
C ALA A 91 -15.02 -8.32 -4.87
N ALA A 92 -14.92 -7.76 -6.08
CA ALA A 92 -13.87 -6.81 -6.46
C ALA A 92 -13.96 -5.53 -5.62
N THR A 93 -15.15 -4.93 -5.53
CA THR A 93 -15.39 -3.72 -4.73
C THR A 93 -15.07 -3.95 -3.26
N ILE A 94 -15.59 -5.02 -2.65
CA ILE A 94 -15.33 -5.32 -1.24
C ILE A 94 -13.83 -5.51 -0.99
N ALA A 95 -13.15 -6.28 -1.85
CA ALA A 95 -11.74 -6.54 -1.70
C ALA A 95 -10.88 -5.29 -1.88
N PHE A 96 -11.22 -4.44 -2.86
CA PHE A 96 -10.53 -3.16 -3.08
C PHE A 96 -10.71 -2.21 -1.90
N VAL A 97 -11.95 -2.05 -1.43
CA VAL A 97 -12.25 -1.20 -0.26
C VAL A 97 -11.55 -1.72 0.99
N ALA A 98 -11.54 -3.02 1.22
CA ALA A 98 -10.80 -3.61 2.35
C ALA A 98 -9.30 -3.37 2.23
N PHE A 99 -8.73 -3.54 1.03
CA PHE A 99 -7.30 -3.33 0.77
C PHE A 99 -6.88 -1.88 1.04
N ILE A 100 -7.59 -0.92 0.42
CA ILE A 100 -7.33 0.52 0.57
C ILE A 100 -7.67 0.98 1.99
N GLY A 101 -8.75 0.49 2.57
CA GLY A 101 -9.14 0.80 3.94
C GLY A 101 -8.05 0.40 4.94
N GLY A 102 -7.49 -0.80 4.82
CA GLY A 102 -6.36 -1.22 5.66
C GLY A 102 -5.11 -0.35 5.46
N ALA A 103 -4.79 0.01 4.20
CA ALA A 103 -3.68 0.90 3.90
C ALA A 103 -3.85 2.29 4.54
N LEU A 104 -5.04 2.89 4.42
CA LEU A 104 -5.36 4.18 5.05
C LEU A 104 -5.29 4.11 6.58
N LEU A 105 -5.83 3.04 7.17
CA LEU A 105 -5.76 2.83 8.63
C LEU A 105 -4.31 2.69 9.11
N ALA A 106 -3.43 2.04 8.34
CA ALA A 106 -2.02 1.93 8.68
C ALA A 106 -1.30 3.29 8.64
N ILE A 107 -1.57 4.11 7.62
CA ILE A 107 -1.02 5.48 7.52
C ILE A 107 -1.49 6.33 8.70
N ILE A 108 -2.80 6.35 8.96
CA ILE A 108 -3.40 7.13 10.06
C ILE A 108 -2.85 6.65 11.41
N GLY A 109 -2.81 5.34 11.64
CA GLY A 109 -2.26 4.75 12.85
C GLY A 109 -0.78 5.07 13.05
N GLY A 110 0.01 5.04 11.97
CA GLY A 110 1.40 5.46 11.97
C GLY A 110 1.57 6.92 12.35
N ALA A 111 0.75 7.81 11.80
CA ALA A 111 0.78 9.24 12.14
C ALA A 111 0.48 9.48 13.63
N PHE A 112 -0.61 8.91 14.14
CA PHE A 112 -0.95 9.01 15.57
C PHE A 112 0.12 8.42 16.48
N LEU A 113 0.69 7.28 16.11
CA LEU A 113 1.76 6.65 16.88
C LEU A 113 3.04 7.51 16.87
N GLY A 114 3.40 8.07 15.71
CA GLY A 114 4.55 8.96 15.57
C GLY A 114 4.43 10.20 16.46
N GLU A 115 3.28 10.90 16.39
CA GLU A 115 3.01 12.05 17.26
C GLU A 115 3.06 11.68 18.74
N TRP A 116 2.45 10.55 19.13
CA TRP A 116 2.47 10.08 20.51
C TRP A 116 3.90 9.76 20.99
N LEU A 117 4.72 9.13 20.17
CA LEU A 117 6.11 8.78 20.51
C LEU A 117 7.02 10.01 20.64
N VAL A 118 6.76 11.06 19.86
CA VAL A 118 7.54 12.32 19.93
C VAL A 118 7.10 13.18 21.13
N ALA A 119 5.83 13.10 21.51
CA ALA A 119 5.28 13.85 22.64
C ALA A 119 5.56 13.22 24.02
N ALA A 120 5.89 11.92 24.06
CA ALA A 120 6.21 11.16 25.27
C ALA A 120 7.68 11.33 25.70
#